data_AF-L1J8E3-F1
#
_entry.id   AF-L1J8E3-F1
#
_cell.length_a   1.000
_cell.length_b   1.000
_cell.length_c   1.000
_cell.angle_alpha   90.00
_cell.angle_beta   90.00
_cell.angle_gamma   90.00
#
_symmetry.space_group_name_H-M   'P 1'
#
loop_
_entity.id
_entity.type
_entity.pdbx_description
1 polymer ?
#
loop_
_entity_poly.entity_id
_entity_poly.type
_entity_poly.pdbx_seq_one_letter_code
_entity_poly.pdbx_strand_id
1 'polypeptide(L)'
;YIDLAIQGWEMLIKVITPDHSEAWGAVHHSLGMAYQEQTHGDQQRNNIRAIFHFNSSLSIYTRSRFPTESYPHDWVKAQRLLGMRLLMKQSGEKFLNIENAINHLKATLEIYQMLGAMQDWAEVHIAIADAWMQTISAARLFPGFNALQNYNESLSVYHKSAHPIRYAEINTYIANVYQTQVESKSQEMIEEAIDHFNQSLSFFQHRNTSQDYLDAKIGLGTAMCERISSSRSSDLEAALSHFSDALSVINKTVHPKEWAKLNYQMAECFVSRIEGNRTLNLASARGHCESALSFFTIETFPEMWARAQCTLGWVLASQQGGNRGDLLELAISHHWQALRVFSRKDFPQLWAATHVHLGEAYTNRVNGEKSKNLEMAIDSCNQALEVYRKNSHPLAWARVHDILAKVYLSRDGGVRSENVEHAIRCWRNAIKV
;
A
#
# COMPACT_ATOMS: atom_id res chain seq x y z
N TYR A 1 28.02 -19.81 -14.45
CA TYR A 1 28.50 -20.58 -13.28
C TYR A 1 27.37 -21.31 -12.57
N ILE A 2 26.26 -20.64 -12.21
CA ILE A 2 25.10 -21.29 -11.53
C ILE A 2 24.48 -22.42 -12.36
N ASP A 3 24.29 -22.24 -13.68
CA ASP A 3 23.71 -23.31 -14.52
C ASP A 3 24.59 -24.57 -14.58
N LEU A 4 25.92 -24.40 -14.53
CA LEU A 4 26.87 -25.52 -14.46
C LEU A 4 26.83 -26.20 -13.09
N ALA A 5 26.64 -25.43 -12.01
CA ALA A 5 26.46 -25.99 -10.68
C ALA A 5 25.16 -26.82 -10.60
N ILE A 6 24.05 -26.30 -11.14
CA ILE A 6 22.78 -27.04 -11.23
C ILE A 6 22.98 -28.35 -11.99
N GLN A 7 23.61 -28.31 -13.18
CA GLN A 7 23.89 -29.51 -13.96
C GLN A 7 24.74 -30.52 -13.18
N GLY A 8 25.79 -30.06 -12.49
CA GLY A 8 26.65 -30.92 -11.66
C GLY A 8 25.87 -31.60 -10.54
N TRP A 9 25.05 -30.84 -9.81
CA TRP A 9 24.22 -31.40 -8.75
C TRP A 9 23.11 -32.33 -9.28
N GLU A 10 22.52 -32.03 -10.44
CA GLU A 10 21.54 -32.89 -11.11
C GLU A 10 22.14 -34.19 -11.67
N MET A 11 23.44 -34.20 -11.98
CA MET A 11 24.16 -35.44 -12.26
C MET A 11 24.41 -36.22 -10.97
N LEU A 12 24.83 -35.54 -9.90
CA LEU A 12 25.14 -36.18 -8.63
C LEU A 12 23.91 -36.83 -7.98
N ILE A 13 22.74 -36.17 -8.03
CA ILE A 13 21.49 -36.68 -7.47
C ILE A 13 20.98 -37.95 -8.18
N LYS A 14 21.44 -38.23 -9.41
CA LYS A 14 21.12 -39.49 -10.12
C LYS A 14 21.93 -40.67 -9.62
N VAL A 15 23.06 -40.41 -8.95
CA VAL A 15 23.99 -41.43 -8.46
C VAL A 15 23.82 -41.63 -6.95
N ILE A 16 23.47 -40.56 -6.21
CA ILE A 16 23.20 -40.62 -4.78
C ILE A 16 21.73 -41.00 -4.56
N THR A 17 21.49 -42.20 -4.03
CA THR A 17 20.14 -42.69 -3.68
C THR A 17 19.72 -42.23 -2.28
N PRO A 18 18.41 -42.25 -1.94
CA PRO A 18 17.92 -41.98 -0.59
C PRO A 18 18.55 -42.86 0.52
N ASP A 19 19.15 -44.00 0.15
CA ASP A 19 19.87 -44.89 1.07
C ASP A 19 21.15 -44.23 1.63
N HIS A 20 21.71 -43.24 0.92
CA HIS A 20 22.77 -42.36 1.39
C HIS A 20 22.16 -41.12 2.04
N SER A 21 21.36 -41.33 3.09
CA SER A 21 20.40 -40.35 3.61
C SER A 21 20.97 -38.93 3.76
N GLU A 22 22.16 -38.79 4.36
CA GLU A 22 22.78 -37.48 4.59
C GLU A 22 23.29 -36.81 3.32
N ALA A 23 24.07 -37.52 2.50
CA ALA A 23 24.61 -36.98 1.25
C ALA A 23 23.46 -36.63 0.28
N TRP A 24 22.39 -37.43 0.28
CA TRP A 24 21.18 -37.15 -0.47
C TRP A 24 20.51 -35.86 0.01
N GLY A 25 20.35 -35.69 1.33
CA GLY A 25 19.83 -34.46 1.93
C GLY A 25 20.67 -33.22 1.56
N ALA A 26 22.00 -33.36 1.57
CA ALA A 26 22.94 -32.29 1.24
C ALA A 26 22.86 -31.87 -0.22
N VAL A 27 22.81 -32.83 -1.14
CA VAL A 27 22.64 -32.53 -2.58
C VAL A 27 21.30 -31.83 -2.84
N HIS A 28 20.22 -32.28 -2.21
CA HIS A 28 18.94 -31.60 -2.29
C HIS A 28 19.01 -30.17 -1.73
N HIS A 29 19.65 -29.96 -0.57
CA HIS A 29 19.84 -28.61 -0.03
C HIS A 29 20.62 -27.69 -1.00
N SER A 30 21.72 -28.19 -1.57
CA SER A 30 22.53 -27.45 -2.55
C SER A 30 21.78 -27.17 -3.85
N LEU A 31 20.96 -28.10 -4.35
CA LEU A 31 20.08 -27.86 -5.49
C LEU A 31 19.05 -26.77 -5.19
N GLY A 32 18.46 -26.79 -3.99
CA GLY A 32 17.53 -25.74 -3.56
C GLY A 32 18.17 -24.35 -3.59
N MET A 33 19.39 -24.24 -3.06
CA MET A 33 20.19 -23.01 -3.11
C MET A 33 20.53 -22.59 -4.54
N ALA A 34 20.99 -23.52 -5.38
CA ALA A 34 21.37 -23.23 -6.76
C ALA A 34 20.16 -22.74 -7.59
N TYR A 35 18.99 -23.35 -7.41
CA TYR A 35 17.75 -22.90 -8.06
C TYR A 35 17.26 -21.55 -7.53
N GLN A 36 17.49 -21.25 -6.25
CA GLN A 36 17.19 -19.93 -5.69
C GLN A 36 18.06 -18.82 -6.30
N GLU A 37 19.35 -19.08 -6.52
CA GLU A 37 20.28 -18.11 -7.09
C GLU A 37 20.14 -17.94 -8.60
N GLN A 38 19.41 -18.84 -9.27
CA GLN A 38 19.26 -18.83 -10.72
C GLN A 38 18.36 -17.67 -11.20
N THR A 39 19.00 -16.59 -11.66
CA THR A 39 18.33 -15.39 -12.17
C THR A 39 17.88 -15.50 -13.64
N HIS A 40 18.35 -16.50 -14.39
CA HIS A 40 17.96 -16.72 -15.78
C HIS A 40 16.77 -17.69 -15.88
N GLY A 41 15.87 -17.45 -16.85
CA GLY A 41 14.70 -18.29 -17.11
C GLY A 41 13.47 -17.92 -16.28
N ASP A 42 12.53 -18.86 -16.18
CA ASP A 42 11.27 -18.68 -15.45
C ASP A 42 11.52 -18.72 -13.92
N GLN A 43 11.51 -17.53 -13.31
CA GLN A 43 11.74 -17.34 -11.87
C GLN A 43 10.76 -18.12 -10.99
N GLN A 44 9.50 -18.24 -11.43
CA GLN A 44 8.50 -18.96 -10.65
C GLN A 44 8.73 -20.47 -10.73
N ARG A 45 9.16 -20.96 -11.89
CA ARG A 45 9.57 -22.36 -12.05
C ARG A 45 10.80 -22.69 -11.22
N ASN A 46 11.78 -21.80 -11.18
CA ASN A 46 12.98 -21.96 -10.34
C ASN A 46 12.61 -21.97 -8.85
N ASN A 47 11.71 -21.07 -8.42
CA ASN A 47 11.21 -21.05 -7.05
C ASN A 47 10.48 -22.35 -6.66
N ILE A 48 9.64 -22.91 -7.54
CA ILE A 48 8.95 -24.19 -7.30
C ILE A 48 9.96 -25.35 -7.17
N ARG A 49 11.01 -25.37 -8.00
CA ARG A 49 12.08 -26.38 -7.89
C ARG A 49 12.86 -26.24 -6.59
N ALA A 50 13.20 -25.02 -6.18
CA ALA A 50 13.86 -24.77 -4.91
C ALA A 50 13.02 -25.31 -3.73
N ILE A 51 11.71 -25.03 -3.72
CA ILE A 51 10.77 -25.56 -2.71
C ILE A 51 10.77 -27.09 -2.68
N PHE A 52 10.72 -27.73 -3.85
CA PHE A 52 10.79 -29.19 -3.93
C PHE A 52 12.07 -29.72 -3.28
N HIS A 53 13.23 -29.17 -3.65
CA HIS A 53 14.51 -29.62 -3.14
C HIS A 53 14.69 -29.34 -1.64
N PHE A 54 14.21 -28.21 -1.11
CA PHE A 54 14.23 -27.97 0.34
C PHE A 54 13.28 -28.90 1.12
N ASN A 55 12.10 -29.22 0.58
CA ASN A 55 11.23 -30.24 1.18
C ASN A 55 11.89 -31.62 1.20
N SER A 56 12.56 -31.99 0.11
CA SER A 56 13.32 -33.23 0.05
C SER A 56 14.43 -33.26 1.10
N SER A 57 15.23 -32.20 1.25
CA SER A 57 16.28 -32.18 2.28
C SER A 57 15.72 -32.27 3.70
N LEU A 58 14.57 -31.66 3.98
CA LEU A 58 13.85 -31.76 5.26
C LEU A 58 13.21 -33.12 5.54
N SER A 59 13.13 -34.03 4.55
CA SER A 59 12.75 -35.42 4.81
C SER A 59 13.87 -36.21 5.51
N ILE A 60 15.12 -35.73 5.40
CA ILE A 60 16.30 -36.31 6.06
C ILE A 60 16.70 -35.48 7.27
N TYR A 61 16.82 -34.17 7.09
CA TYR A 61 17.15 -33.26 8.17
C TYR A 61 15.95 -33.19 9.11
N THR A 62 16.12 -33.66 10.35
CA THR A 62 15.03 -33.73 11.35
C THR A 62 15.47 -33.11 12.66
N ARG A 63 14.49 -32.63 13.44
CA ARG A 63 14.71 -32.00 14.76
C ARG A 63 15.13 -33.01 15.84
N SER A 64 14.79 -34.30 15.70
CA SER A 64 14.83 -35.31 16.78
C SER A 64 16.17 -36.00 17.04
N ARG A 65 17.28 -35.58 16.41
CA ARG A 65 18.63 -36.15 16.66
C ARG A 65 19.48 -35.35 17.66
N PHE A 66 18.85 -34.56 18.54
CA PHE A 66 19.55 -33.94 19.67
C PHE A 66 19.65 -34.93 20.84
N PRO A 67 20.84 -35.17 21.44
CA PRO A 67 21.98 -34.24 21.57
C PRO A 67 23.36 -34.83 21.16
N THR A 68 23.48 -35.61 20.08
CA THR A 68 24.76 -36.28 19.76
C THR A 68 25.43 -35.93 18.42
N GLU A 69 24.79 -35.25 17.46
CA GLU A 69 25.42 -34.97 16.15
C GLU A 69 25.06 -33.59 15.54
N SER A 70 25.97 -33.09 14.69
CA SER A 70 26.11 -31.76 14.06
C SER A 70 24.98 -31.29 13.11
N TYR A 71 23.76 -31.83 13.17
CA TYR A 71 22.66 -31.53 12.23
C TYR A 71 21.67 -30.37 12.52
N PRO A 72 21.70 -29.63 13.66
CA PRO A 72 20.73 -28.56 13.89
C PRO A 72 20.80 -27.44 12.85
N HIS A 73 22.02 -27.16 12.37
CA HIS A 73 22.27 -26.05 11.46
C HIS A 73 21.64 -26.26 10.07
N ASP A 74 21.74 -27.45 9.50
CA ASP A 74 21.24 -27.71 8.14
C ASP A 74 19.71 -27.80 8.12
N TRP A 75 19.12 -28.37 9.17
CA TRP A 75 17.67 -28.34 9.36
C TRP A 75 17.16 -26.90 9.46
N VAL A 76 17.75 -26.07 10.33
CA VAL A 76 17.36 -24.67 10.50
C VAL A 76 17.49 -23.87 9.20
N LYS A 77 18.61 -24.04 8.48
CA LYS A 77 18.81 -23.38 7.18
C LYS A 77 17.76 -23.81 6.16
N ALA A 78 17.51 -25.12 6.04
CA ALA A 78 16.52 -25.65 5.10
C ALA A 78 15.11 -25.17 5.42
N GLN A 79 14.73 -25.14 6.71
CA GLN A 79 13.45 -24.58 7.18
C GLN A 79 13.30 -23.10 6.84
N ARG A 80 14.32 -22.29 7.15
CA ARG A 80 14.32 -20.85 6.87
C ARG A 80 14.18 -20.58 5.36
N LEU A 81 15.00 -21.24 4.56
CA LEU A 81 14.99 -21.07 3.10
C LEU A 81 13.66 -21.51 2.50
N LEU A 82 13.13 -22.66 2.91
CA LEU A 82 11.81 -23.12 2.49
C LEU A 82 10.71 -22.11 2.83
N GLY A 83 10.71 -21.60 4.06
CA GLY A 83 9.78 -20.56 4.48
C GLY A 83 9.85 -19.32 3.58
N MET A 84 11.05 -18.81 3.32
CA MET A 84 11.26 -17.66 2.43
C MET A 84 10.79 -17.94 0.99
N ARG A 85 11.04 -19.14 0.45
CA ARG A 85 10.59 -19.51 -0.91
C ARG A 85 9.07 -19.61 -1.01
N LEU A 86 8.42 -20.13 0.03
CA LEU A 86 6.95 -20.20 0.11
C LEU A 86 6.31 -18.81 0.09
N LEU A 87 6.91 -17.80 0.74
CA LEU A 87 6.45 -16.40 0.66
C LEU A 87 6.51 -15.84 -0.77
N MET A 88 7.44 -16.31 -1.60
CA MET A 88 7.60 -15.87 -2.99
C MET A 88 6.77 -16.69 -3.99
N LYS A 89 6.10 -17.76 -3.54
CA LYS A 89 5.38 -18.68 -4.42
C LYS A 89 4.05 -18.06 -4.88
N GLN A 90 4.01 -17.68 -6.16
CA GLN A 90 2.82 -17.11 -6.82
C GLN A 90 1.74 -18.16 -7.18
N SER A 91 2.08 -19.45 -7.26
CA SER A 91 1.15 -20.52 -7.63
C SER A 91 0.44 -21.15 -6.42
N GLY A 92 -0.78 -21.64 -6.64
CA GLY A 92 -1.62 -22.23 -5.61
C GLY A 92 -2.30 -21.20 -4.71
N GLU A 93 -2.80 -21.64 -3.56
CA GLU A 93 -3.46 -20.75 -2.61
C GLU A 93 -2.43 -19.88 -1.87
N LYS A 94 -2.37 -18.59 -2.24
CA LYS A 94 -1.41 -17.61 -1.68
C LYS A 94 -1.39 -17.62 -0.15
N PHE A 95 -2.56 -17.70 0.49
CA PHE A 95 -2.66 -17.69 1.95
C PHE A 95 -2.09 -18.95 2.59
N LEU A 96 -2.38 -20.12 2.03
CA LEU A 96 -1.82 -21.38 2.52
C LEU A 96 -0.29 -21.39 2.40
N ASN A 97 0.24 -20.83 1.30
CA ASN A 97 1.69 -20.67 1.14
C ASN A 97 2.27 -19.77 2.25
N ILE A 98 1.62 -18.64 2.58
CA ILE A 98 2.07 -17.72 3.66
C ILE A 98 1.99 -18.39 5.04
N GLU A 99 0.90 -19.09 5.35
CA GLU A 99 0.74 -19.77 6.63
C GLU A 99 1.80 -20.86 6.82
N ASN A 100 2.03 -21.68 5.79
CA ASN A 100 3.10 -22.68 5.79
C ASN A 100 4.47 -22.03 5.95
N ALA A 101 4.72 -20.91 5.26
CA ALA A 101 5.97 -20.17 5.40
C ALA A 101 6.20 -19.72 6.85
N ILE A 102 5.19 -19.10 7.48
CA ILE A 102 5.27 -18.66 8.87
C ILE A 102 5.57 -19.83 9.81
N ASN A 103 4.95 -21.00 9.59
CA ASN A 103 5.20 -22.20 10.39
C ASN A 103 6.64 -22.69 10.26
N HIS A 104 7.17 -22.78 9.03
CA HIS A 104 8.57 -23.15 8.79
C HIS A 104 9.55 -22.16 9.42
N LEU A 105 9.30 -20.85 9.30
CA LEU A 105 10.12 -19.80 9.91
C LEU A 105 10.10 -19.87 11.45
N LYS A 106 8.90 -19.96 12.05
CA LYS A 106 8.76 -20.08 13.52
C LYS A 106 9.47 -21.29 14.09
N ALA A 107 9.49 -22.41 13.36
CA ALA A 107 10.19 -23.62 13.77
C ALA A 107 11.70 -23.42 13.96
N THR A 108 12.28 -22.38 13.33
CA THR A 108 13.72 -22.08 13.44
C THR A 108 14.10 -21.23 14.65
N LEU A 109 13.16 -20.45 15.21
CA LEU A 109 13.44 -19.43 16.24
C LEU A 109 14.07 -20.02 17.49
N GLU A 110 13.49 -21.10 18.03
CA GLU A 110 13.98 -21.75 19.24
C GLU A 110 15.44 -22.22 19.08
N ILE A 111 15.78 -22.76 17.90
CA ILE A 111 17.13 -23.25 17.64
C ILE A 111 18.11 -22.10 17.45
N TYR A 112 17.74 -21.03 16.76
CA TYR A 112 18.61 -19.84 16.66
C TYR A 112 18.89 -19.22 18.03
N GLN A 113 17.89 -19.19 18.91
CA GLN A 113 18.06 -18.73 20.30
C GLN A 113 19.01 -19.65 21.09
N MET A 114 18.85 -20.98 20.98
CA MET A 114 19.74 -21.94 21.63
C MET A 114 21.19 -21.84 21.14
N LEU A 115 21.39 -21.63 19.83
CA LEU A 115 22.70 -21.49 19.21
C LEU A 115 23.35 -20.11 19.46
N GLY A 116 22.64 -19.17 20.08
CA GLY A 116 23.10 -17.79 20.26
C GLY A 116 23.20 -16.99 18.96
N ALA A 117 22.60 -17.47 17.87
CA ALA A 117 22.61 -16.85 16.55
C ALA A 117 21.55 -15.74 16.46
N MET A 118 21.70 -14.70 17.28
CA MET A 118 20.67 -13.66 17.50
C MET A 118 20.38 -12.80 16.26
N GLN A 119 21.35 -12.59 15.37
CA GLN A 119 21.11 -11.88 14.11
C GLN A 119 20.21 -12.69 13.17
N ASP A 120 20.46 -13.99 13.00
CA ASP A 120 19.58 -14.85 12.21
C ASP A 120 18.19 -14.96 12.83
N TRP A 121 18.10 -15.02 14.16
CA TRP A 121 16.84 -14.97 14.91
C TRP A 121 16.04 -13.69 14.59
N ALA A 122 16.70 -12.53 14.60
CA ALA A 122 16.07 -11.25 14.28
C ALA A 122 15.62 -11.17 12.81
N GLU A 123 16.44 -11.66 11.87
CA GLU A 123 16.09 -11.74 10.45
C GLU A 123 14.88 -12.66 10.18
N VAL A 124 14.75 -13.75 10.94
CA VAL A 124 13.55 -14.61 10.87
C VAL A 124 12.32 -13.88 11.37
N HIS A 125 12.43 -13.12 12.46
CA HIS A 125 11.33 -12.28 12.94
C HIS A 125 10.90 -11.24 11.89
N ILE A 126 11.84 -10.57 11.21
CA ILE A 126 11.52 -9.66 10.09
C ILE A 126 10.76 -10.42 8.99
N ALA A 127 11.23 -11.59 8.57
CA ALA A 127 10.58 -12.38 7.53
C ALA A 127 9.15 -12.84 7.92
N ILE A 128 8.93 -13.17 9.20
CA ILE A 128 7.59 -13.49 9.73
C ILE A 128 6.70 -12.24 9.70
N ALA A 129 7.23 -11.07 10.09
CA ALA A 129 6.47 -9.82 10.06
C ALA A 129 6.05 -9.43 8.63
N ASP A 130 6.97 -9.52 7.66
CA ASP A 130 6.69 -9.29 6.25
C ASP A 130 5.62 -10.25 5.71
N ALA A 131 5.67 -11.51 6.14
CA ALA A 131 4.65 -12.51 5.81
C ALA A 131 3.25 -12.09 6.31
N TRP A 132 3.16 -11.59 7.55
CA TRP A 132 1.91 -11.05 8.08
C TRP A 132 1.42 -9.82 7.31
N MET A 133 2.34 -8.92 6.93
CA MET A 133 2.00 -7.75 6.11
C MET A 133 1.39 -8.12 4.76
N GLN A 134 1.80 -9.22 4.14
CA GLN A 134 1.17 -9.71 2.90
C GLN A 134 -0.29 -10.16 3.08
N THR A 135 -0.73 -10.38 4.31
CA THR A 135 -2.11 -10.79 4.66
C THR A 135 -2.97 -9.66 5.21
N ILE A 136 -2.43 -8.44 5.33
CA ILE A 136 -3.09 -7.34 6.04
C ILE A 136 -4.43 -6.93 5.42
N SER A 137 -4.57 -7.06 4.10
CA SER A 137 -5.81 -6.74 3.36
C SER A 137 -6.84 -7.89 3.36
N ALA A 138 -6.54 -9.03 3.96
CA ALA A 138 -7.34 -10.26 3.82
C ALA A 138 -8.34 -10.51 4.96
N ALA A 139 -8.71 -9.47 5.74
CA ALA A 139 -9.63 -9.56 6.89
C ALA A 139 -9.33 -10.73 7.87
N ARG A 140 -8.03 -11.03 8.04
CA ARG A 140 -7.55 -12.04 9.00
C ARG A 140 -7.42 -11.41 10.39
N LEU A 141 -7.43 -12.25 11.43
CA LEU A 141 -7.28 -11.80 12.81
C LEU A 141 -5.87 -11.23 13.03
N PHE A 142 -5.81 -9.91 13.25
CA PHE A 142 -4.65 -9.16 13.76
C PHE A 142 -3.31 -9.28 13.01
N PRO A 143 -3.27 -9.28 11.65
CA PRO A 143 -2.00 -9.35 10.91
C PRO A 143 -1.05 -8.19 11.24
N GLY A 144 -1.59 -6.97 11.42
CA GLY A 144 -0.79 -5.82 11.82
C GLY A 144 -0.17 -5.94 13.21
N PHE A 145 -0.91 -6.42 14.20
CA PHE A 145 -0.38 -6.68 15.55
C PHE A 145 0.75 -7.72 15.52
N ASN A 146 0.54 -8.83 14.81
CA ASN A 146 1.55 -9.87 14.68
C ASN A 146 2.82 -9.36 13.97
N ALA A 147 2.67 -8.52 12.94
CA ALA A 147 3.81 -7.88 12.28
C ALA A 147 4.59 -6.96 13.25
N LEU A 148 3.89 -6.09 13.97
CA LEU A 148 4.49 -5.19 14.96
C LEU A 148 5.25 -5.96 16.04
N GLN A 149 4.65 -7.03 16.59
CA GLN A 149 5.31 -7.86 17.58
C GLN A 149 6.64 -8.41 17.06
N ASN A 150 6.65 -8.98 15.85
CA ASN A 150 7.86 -9.56 15.28
C ASN A 150 8.92 -8.52 14.91
N TYR A 151 8.55 -7.35 14.37
CA TYR A 151 9.53 -6.28 14.16
C TYR A 151 10.13 -5.77 15.48
N ASN A 152 9.33 -5.67 16.55
CA ASN A 152 9.84 -5.29 17.86
C ASN A 152 10.79 -6.33 18.46
N GLU A 153 10.52 -7.63 18.27
CA GLU A 153 11.47 -8.69 18.63
C GLU A 153 12.80 -8.50 17.89
N SER A 154 12.78 -8.20 16.58
CA SER A 154 13.99 -7.90 15.81
C SER A 154 14.76 -6.68 16.35
N LEU A 155 14.06 -5.62 16.79
CA LEU A 155 14.67 -4.44 17.42
C LEU A 155 15.33 -4.72 18.79
N SER A 156 15.02 -5.86 19.43
CA SER A 156 15.73 -6.32 20.63
C SER A 156 17.18 -6.76 20.34
N VAL A 157 17.52 -6.99 19.07
CA VAL A 157 18.87 -7.34 18.60
C VAL A 157 19.49 -6.18 17.83
N TYR A 158 18.75 -5.60 16.89
CA TYR A 158 19.21 -4.49 16.05
C TYR A 158 18.98 -3.15 16.74
N HIS A 159 19.88 -2.77 17.65
CA HIS A 159 19.81 -1.48 18.34
C HIS A 159 20.47 -0.33 17.57
N LYS A 160 19.98 0.89 17.80
CA LYS A 160 20.45 2.13 17.16
C LYS A 160 21.96 2.40 17.27
N SER A 161 22.62 1.98 18.35
CA SER A 161 24.05 2.24 18.59
C SER A 161 24.97 1.28 17.83
N ALA A 162 24.53 0.04 17.63
CA ALA A 162 25.33 -1.02 17.01
C ALA A 162 24.98 -1.21 15.53
N HIS A 163 23.71 -1.03 15.17
CA HIS A 163 23.18 -1.33 13.85
C HIS A 163 22.26 -0.20 13.33
N PRO A 164 22.77 1.05 13.19
CA PRO A 164 21.94 2.22 12.91
C PRO A 164 21.12 2.11 11.62
N ILE A 165 21.69 1.51 10.56
CA ILE A 165 20.99 1.34 9.28
C ILE A 165 19.87 0.31 9.39
N ARG A 166 20.16 -0.89 9.93
CA ARG A 166 19.15 -1.95 10.10
C ARG A 166 18.06 -1.53 11.07
N TYR A 167 18.41 -0.80 12.13
CA TYR A 167 17.45 -0.16 13.03
C TYR A 167 16.52 0.78 12.26
N ALA A 168 17.05 1.62 11.37
CA ALA A 168 16.25 2.54 10.56
C ALA A 168 15.30 1.81 9.60
N GLU A 169 15.78 0.79 8.90
CA GLU A 169 14.97 -0.05 8.02
C GLU A 169 13.79 -0.69 8.77
N ILE A 170 14.03 -1.30 9.93
CA ILE A 170 12.96 -1.91 10.74
C ILE A 170 11.96 -0.85 11.22
N ASN A 171 12.42 0.35 11.58
CA ASN A 171 11.51 1.45 11.93
C ASN A 171 10.64 1.89 10.74
N THR A 172 11.18 1.93 9.52
CA THR A 172 10.38 2.15 8.30
C THR A 172 9.32 1.05 8.14
N TYR A 173 9.66 -0.21 8.40
CA TYR A 173 8.71 -1.32 8.30
C TYR A 173 7.59 -1.22 9.34
N ILE A 174 7.92 -0.90 10.60
CA ILE A 174 6.95 -0.66 11.66
C ILE A 174 5.99 0.49 11.28
N ALA A 175 6.53 1.62 10.81
CA ALA A 175 5.74 2.75 10.37
C ALA A 175 4.77 2.38 9.23
N ASN A 176 5.23 1.57 8.27
CA ASN A 176 4.40 1.05 7.20
C ASN A 176 3.26 0.15 7.71
N VAL A 177 3.45 -0.59 8.81
CA VAL A 177 2.36 -1.36 9.45
C VAL A 177 1.25 -0.43 9.92
N TYR A 178 1.60 0.64 10.63
CA TYR A 178 0.64 1.63 11.09
C TYR A 178 -0.08 2.34 9.93
N GLN A 179 0.63 2.59 8.82
CA GLN A 179 0.04 3.19 7.62
C GLN A 179 -0.88 2.26 6.82
N THR A 180 -0.70 0.95 6.89
CA THR A 180 -1.43 0.01 6.01
C THR A 180 -2.75 -0.50 6.64
N GLN A 181 -2.99 -0.25 7.93
CA GLN A 181 -4.25 -0.62 8.60
C GLN A 181 -5.39 0.36 8.25
N VAL A 182 -5.91 0.23 7.02
CA VAL A 182 -6.86 1.19 6.41
C VAL A 182 -8.23 1.21 7.09
N GLU A 183 -8.69 0.12 7.71
CA GLU A 183 -10.08 0.01 8.19
C GLU A 183 -10.35 0.74 9.52
N SER A 184 -9.30 1.17 10.25
CA SER A 184 -9.46 1.92 11.51
C SER A 184 -8.21 2.70 11.89
N LYS A 185 -7.65 3.54 11.01
CA LYS A 185 -6.53 4.42 11.39
C LYS A 185 -7.00 5.40 12.48
N SER A 186 -6.54 5.20 13.71
CA SER A 186 -6.67 6.20 14.77
C SER A 186 -5.59 7.28 14.58
N GLN A 187 -5.81 8.47 15.15
CA GLN A 187 -4.76 9.50 15.18
C GLN A 187 -3.50 8.99 15.90
N GLU A 188 -3.66 8.15 16.93
CA GLU A 188 -2.53 7.52 17.63
C GLU A 188 -1.64 6.72 16.67
N MET A 189 -2.23 5.92 15.78
CA MET A 189 -1.46 5.15 14.79
C MET A 189 -0.73 6.04 13.79
N ILE A 190 -1.30 7.20 13.43
CA ILE A 190 -0.65 8.17 12.56
C ILE A 190 0.56 8.79 13.26
N GLU A 191 0.45 9.14 14.55
CA GLU A 191 1.58 9.68 15.32
C GLU A 191 2.69 8.62 15.49
N GLU A 192 2.33 7.37 15.80
CA GLU A 192 3.29 6.26 15.87
C GLU A 192 4.04 6.07 14.53
N ALA A 193 3.32 6.14 13.40
CA ALA A 193 3.95 6.09 12.09
C ALA A 193 4.94 7.25 11.88
N ILE A 194 4.54 8.48 12.22
CA ILE A 194 5.38 9.68 12.11
C ILE A 194 6.65 9.54 12.97
N ASP A 195 6.52 9.07 14.20
CA ASP A 195 7.63 8.89 15.13
C ASP A 195 8.62 7.84 14.61
N HIS A 196 8.14 6.69 14.15
CA HIS A 196 9.00 5.66 13.57
C HIS A 196 9.69 6.12 12.27
N PHE A 197 9.00 6.84 11.38
CA PHE A 197 9.65 7.41 10.20
C PHE A 197 10.71 8.46 10.56
N ASN A 198 10.45 9.32 11.55
CA ASN A 198 11.44 10.29 12.03
C ASN A 198 12.67 9.60 12.62
N GLN A 199 12.47 8.54 13.42
CA GLN A 199 13.56 7.72 13.94
C GLN A 199 14.38 7.11 12.80
N SER A 200 13.73 6.54 11.79
CA SER A 200 14.39 5.97 10.62
C SER A 200 15.22 7.00 9.86
N LEU A 201 14.62 8.15 9.52
CA LEU A 201 15.28 9.22 8.76
C LEU A 201 16.45 9.86 9.50
N SER A 202 16.50 9.79 10.83
CA SER A 202 17.64 10.30 11.63
C SER A 202 18.96 9.57 11.36
N PHE A 203 18.91 8.34 10.82
CA PHE A 203 20.09 7.53 10.50
C PHE A 203 20.40 7.46 9.01
N PHE A 204 19.44 7.76 8.14
CA PHE A 204 19.71 7.87 6.71
C PHE A 204 20.39 9.21 6.41
N GLN A 205 21.73 9.21 6.42
CA GLN A 205 22.50 10.37 5.98
C GLN A 205 22.25 10.66 4.48
N HIS A 206 22.31 11.95 4.13
CA HIS A 206 21.88 12.64 2.90
C HIS A 206 22.16 12.03 1.50
N ARG A 207 22.67 10.81 1.34
CA ARG A 207 22.96 10.19 0.02
C ARG A 207 22.84 8.66 -0.04
N ASN A 208 22.10 8.02 0.86
CA ASN A 208 21.70 6.64 0.58
C ASN A 208 20.43 6.66 -0.25
N THR A 209 20.59 6.56 -1.58
CA THR A 209 19.54 6.20 -2.55
C THR A 209 19.01 4.77 -2.32
N SER A 210 18.89 4.33 -1.07
CA SER A 210 18.22 3.09 -0.74
C SER A 210 16.72 3.28 -0.89
N GLN A 211 16.04 2.22 -1.30
CA GLN A 211 14.59 2.19 -1.36
C GLN A 211 13.97 2.56 0.00
N ASP A 212 14.59 2.13 1.11
CA ASP A 212 14.08 2.40 2.47
C ASP A 212 14.09 3.89 2.84
N TYR A 213 15.04 4.68 2.32
CA TYR A 213 15.04 6.14 2.51
C TYR A 213 13.87 6.79 1.78
N LEU A 214 13.64 6.38 0.52
CA LEU A 214 12.50 6.84 -0.27
C LEU A 214 11.18 6.45 0.41
N ASP A 215 11.04 5.21 0.83
CA ASP A 215 9.85 4.70 1.51
C ASP A 215 9.61 5.45 2.82
N ALA A 216 10.66 5.76 3.59
CA ALA A 216 10.54 6.54 4.82
C ALA A 216 10.11 8.00 4.56
N LYS A 217 10.68 8.67 3.55
CA LYS A 217 10.30 10.05 3.18
C LYS A 217 8.86 10.13 2.67
N ILE A 218 8.50 9.22 1.77
CA ILE A 218 7.16 9.16 1.18
C ILE A 218 6.16 8.80 2.27
N GLY A 219 6.46 7.79 3.08
CA GLY A 219 5.65 7.39 4.23
C GLY A 219 5.41 8.55 5.20
N LEU A 220 6.47 9.24 5.64
CA LEU A 220 6.34 10.38 6.54
C LEU A 220 5.46 11.49 5.96
N GLY A 221 5.67 11.84 4.69
CA GLY A 221 4.85 12.85 4.01
C GLY A 221 3.38 12.43 3.93
N THR A 222 3.08 11.18 3.62
CA THR A 222 1.70 10.66 3.61
C THR A 222 1.08 10.67 5.01
N ALA A 223 1.82 10.29 6.06
CA ALA A 223 1.31 10.33 7.43
C ALA A 223 0.97 11.78 7.87
N MET A 224 1.85 12.74 7.55
CA MET A 224 1.60 14.16 7.79
C MET A 224 0.38 14.68 7.01
N CYS A 225 0.20 14.23 5.77
CA CYS A 225 -1.01 14.49 4.98
C CYS A 225 -2.27 13.84 5.55
N GLU A 226 -2.21 12.81 6.38
CA GLU A 226 -3.38 12.19 7.01
C GLU A 226 -3.66 12.74 8.43
N ARG A 227 -2.64 13.30 9.08
CA ARG A 227 -2.72 13.81 10.45
C ARG A 227 -3.75 14.93 10.59
N ILE A 228 -4.67 14.76 11.54
CA ILE A 228 -5.66 15.77 11.92
C ILE A 228 -5.12 16.51 13.14
N SER A 229 -4.52 17.67 12.90
CA SER A 229 -3.88 18.49 13.93
C SER A 229 -4.30 19.96 13.81
N SER A 230 -4.10 20.72 14.89
CA SER A 230 -4.19 22.18 14.82
C SER A 230 -3.08 22.81 13.97
N SER A 231 -1.98 22.07 13.72
CA SER A 231 -0.84 22.46 12.88
C SER A 231 -0.95 21.99 11.43
N ARG A 232 -2.17 21.70 10.95
CA ARG A 232 -2.42 21.11 9.62
C ARG A 232 -1.70 21.81 8.46
N SER A 233 -1.60 23.14 8.50
CA SER A 233 -0.86 23.90 7.47
C SER A 233 0.61 23.51 7.44
N SER A 234 1.27 23.52 8.60
CA SER A 234 2.67 23.13 8.75
C SER A 234 2.92 21.68 8.35
N ASP A 235 1.97 20.79 8.64
CA ASP A 235 2.08 19.37 8.30
C ASP A 235 2.08 19.16 6.78
N LEU A 236 1.24 19.89 6.06
CA LEU A 236 1.17 19.83 4.60
C LEU A 236 2.44 20.43 3.95
N GLU A 237 2.99 21.51 4.50
CA GLU A 237 4.27 22.06 4.00
C GLU A 237 5.45 21.10 4.27
N ALA A 238 5.48 20.48 5.46
CA ALA A 238 6.48 19.46 5.78
C ALA A 238 6.36 18.23 4.87
N ALA A 239 5.14 17.76 4.61
CA ALA A 239 4.88 16.67 3.67
C ALA A 239 5.38 17.00 2.26
N LEU A 240 5.07 18.20 1.74
CA LEU A 240 5.56 18.65 0.43
C LEU A 240 7.09 18.76 0.39
N SER A 241 7.73 19.17 1.48
CA SER A 241 9.19 19.17 1.58
C SER A 241 9.75 17.76 1.49
N HIS A 242 9.21 16.80 2.23
CA HIS A 242 9.65 15.40 2.17
C HIS A 242 9.39 14.73 0.83
N PHE A 243 8.25 15.01 0.20
CA PHE A 243 7.96 14.53 -1.14
C PHE A 243 8.90 15.14 -2.18
N SER A 244 9.25 16.42 -2.05
CA SER A 244 10.20 17.08 -2.95
C SER A 244 11.60 16.49 -2.82
N ASP A 245 12.04 16.21 -1.60
CA ASP A 245 13.31 15.51 -1.34
C ASP A 245 13.30 14.13 -2.03
N ALA A 246 12.26 13.34 -1.82
CA ALA A 246 12.11 12.01 -2.43
C ALA A 246 12.06 12.09 -3.97
N LEU A 247 11.35 13.07 -4.53
CA LEU A 247 11.22 13.26 -5.97
C LEU A 247 12.55 13.66 -6.61
N SER A 248 13.43 14.34 -5.88
CA SER A 248 14.74 14.76 -6.36
C SER A 248 15.75 13.62 -6.52
N VAL A 249 15.56 12.51 -5.79
CA VAL A 249 16.49 11.37 -5.79
C VAL A 249 15.92 10.11 -6.44
N ILE A 250 14.59 10.01 -6.57
CA ILE A 250 13.95 8.85 -7.18
C ILE A 250 14.29 8.74 -8.67
N ASN A 251 14.78 7.58 -9.09
CA ASN A 251 15.06 7.32 -10.49
C ASN A 251 13.81 6.76 -11.19
N LYS A 252 13.15 7.58 -12.02
CA LYS A 252 11.95 7.18 -12.79
C LYS A 252 12.16 5.94 -13.67
N THR A 253 13.38 5.67 -14.15
CA THR A 253 13.64 4.49 -15.01
C THR A 253 13.80 3.20 -14.22
N VAL A 254 14.30 3.29 -12.99
CA VAL A 254 14.51 2.15 -12.09
C VAL A 254 13.26 1.87 -11.24
N HIS A 255 12.60 2.93 -10.78
CA HIS A 255 11.43 2.89 -9.89
C HIS A 255 10.24 3.68 -10.45
N PRO A 256 9.75 3.33 -11.67
CA PRO A 256 8.71 4.12 -12.33
C PRO A 256 7.37 4.11 -11.57
N LYS A 257 7.07 3.01 -10.88
CA LYS A 257 5.84 2.85 -10.09
C LYS A 257 5.87 3.74 -8.85
N GLU A 258 6.97 3.74 -8.12
CA GLU A 258 7.17 4.55 -6.92
C GLU A 258 7.19 6.03 -7.29
N TRP A 259 7.82 6.40 -8.40
CA TRP A 259 7.77 7.76 -8.95
C TRP A 259 6.33 8.21 -9.26
N ALA A 260 5.53 7.34 -9.90
CA ALA A 260 4.13 7.66 -10.20
C ALA A 260 3.27 7.76 -8.93
N LYS A 261 3.48 6.87 -7.95
CA LYS A 261 2.82 6.95 -6.64
C LYS A 261 3.14 8.26 -5.91
N LEU A 262 4.41 8.65 -5.89
CA LEU A 262 4.85 9.91 -5.27
C LEU A 262 4.18 11.12 -5.92
N ASN A 263 4.10 11.15 -7.25
CA ASN A 263 3.37 12.21 -7.96
C ASN A 263 1.89 12.23 -7.56
N TYR A 264 1.23 11.09 -7.47
CA TYR A 264 -0.15 11.04 -6.98
C TYR A 264 -0.29 11.59 -5.54
N GLN A 265 0.60 11.21 -4.62
CA GLN A 265 0.61 11.71 -3.23
C GLN A 265 0.85 13.23 -3.16
N MET A 266 1.78 13.76 -3.98
CA MET A 266 2.00 15.20 -4.10
C MET A 266 0.75 15.92 -4.62
N ALA A 267 0.04 15.33 -5.59
CA ALA A 267 -1.20 15.91 -6.07
C ALA A 267 -2.23 16.04 -4.95
N GLU A 268 -2.47 14.98 -4.17
CA GLU A 268 -3.39 14.99 -3.02
C GLU A 268 -2.97 16.01 -1.94
N CYS A 269 -1.66 16.16 -1.73
CA CYS A 269 -1.14 17.16 -0.80
C CYS A 269 -1.40 18.58 -1.29
N PHE A 270 -1.11 18.91 -2.56
CA PHE A 270 -1.40 20.22 -3.14
C PHE A 270 -2.90 20.54 -3.19
N VAL A 271 -3.71 19.52 -3.42
CA VAL A 271 -5.18 19.54 -3.32
C VAL A 271 -5.63 20.02 -1.93
N SER A 272 -4.96 19.54 -0.88
CA SER A 272 -5.28 19.83 0.52
C SER A 272 -4.57 21.06 1.09
N ARG A 273 -3.51 21.54 0.41
CA ARG A 273 -2.64 22.63 0.85
C ARG A 273 -3.42 23.90 1.15
N ILE A 274 -3.24 24.41 2.37
CA ILE A 274 -3.91 25.62 2.89
C ILE A 274 -3.14 26.88 2.48
N GLU A 275 -1.81 26.84 2.52
CA GLU A 275 -0.94 27.96 2.18
C GLU A 275 -0.79 28.21 0.68
N GLY A 276 -0.40 29.44 0.35
CA GLY A 276 -0.12 29.87 -1.01
C GLY A 276 -1.37 30.22 -1.84
N ASN A 277 -1.15 30.42 -3.14
CA ASN A 277 -2.22 30.76 -4.06
C ASN A 277 -2.98 29.49 -4.50
N ARG A 278 -4.31 29.45 -4.26
CA ARG A 278 -5.14 28.29 -4.58
C ARG A 278 -5.07 27.87 -6.05
N THR A 279 -5.02 28.82 -6.98
CA THR A 279 -4.90 28.53 -8.42
C THR A 279 -3.57 27.86 -8.75
N LEU A 280 -2.47 28.31 -8.14
CA LEU A 280 -1.16 27.68 -8.32
C LEU A 280 -1.13 26.28 -7.68
N ASN A 281 -1.71 26.11 -6.49
CA ASN A 281 -1.80 24.78 -5.86
C ASN A 281 -2.57 23.78 -6.74
N LEU A 282 -3.71 24.21 -7.32
CA LEU A 282 -4.47 23.37 -8.25
C LEU A 282 -3.70 23.08 -9.55
N ALA A 283 -2.92 24.04 -10.06
CA ALA A 283 -2.07 23.82 -11.24
C ALA A 283 -0.95 22.80 -10.95
N SER A 284 -0.31 22.88 -9.78
CA SER A 284 0.68 21.88 -9.34
C SER A 284 0.03 20.51 -9.16
N ALA A 285 -1.13 20.43 -8.50
CA ALA A 285 -1.86 19.18 -8.33
C ALA A 285 -2.23 18.52 -9.67
N ARG A 286 -2.64 19.32 -10.65
CA ARG A 286 -2.92 18.85 -12.02
C ARG A 286 -1.68 18.24 -12.67
N GLY A 287 -0.55 18.95 -12.67
CA GLY A 287 0.69 18.46 -13.28
C GLY A 287 1.19 17.16 -12.65
N HIS A 288 1.02 17.01 -11.34
CA HIS A 288 1.33 15.78 -10.62
C HIS A 288 0.34 14.64 -10.94
N CYS A 289 -0.95 14.90 -11.09
CA CYS A 289 -1.92 13.89 -11.56
C CYS A 289 -1.58 13.40 -12.98
N GLU A 290 -1.28 14.33 -13.90
CA GLU A 290 -0.89 14.01 -15.28
C GLU A 290 0.41 13.19 -15.30
N SER A 291 1.37 13.53 -14.43
CA SER A 291 2.61 12.74 -14.25
C SER A 291 2.32 11.32 -13.77
N ALA A 292 1.44 11.14 -12.78
CA ALA A 292 1.05 9.81 -12.31
C ALA A 292 0.33 8.99 -13.41
N LEU A 293 -0.58 9.64 -14.16
CA LEU A 293 -1.34 9.02 -15.26
C LEU A 293 -0.47 8.70 -16.50
N SER A 294 0.74 9.26 -16.60
CA SER A 294 1.70 8.86 -17.64
C SER A 294 2.26 7.44 -17.46
N PHE A 295 2.11 6.87 -16.26
CA PHE A 295 2.57 5.52 -15.93
C PHE A 295 1.42 4.60 -15.54
N PHE A 296 0.51 5.05 -14.67
CA PHE A 296 -0.64 4.24 -14.29
C PHE A 296 -1.63 4.17 -15.45
N THR A 297 -1.98 2.96 -15.86
CA THR A 297 -3.04 2.71 -16.85
C THR A 297 -4.14 1.85 -16.25
N ILE A 298 -5.31 1.83 -16.88
CA ILE A 298 -6.43 0.99 -16.42
C ILE A 298 -6.08 -0.51 -16.51
N GLU A 299 -5.22 -0.93 -17.44
CA GLU A 299 -4.83 -2.33 -17.64
C GLU A 299 -3.79 -2.81 -16.62
N THR A 300 -2.89 -1.92 -16.20
CA THR A 300 -1.72 -2.30 -15.38
C THR A 300 -1.91 -1.95 -13.91
N PHE A 301 -2.55 -0.83 -13.62
CA PHE A 301 -2.77 -0.32 -12.27
C PHE A 301 -4.17 0.32 -12.14
N PRO A 302 -5.25 -0.45 -12.33
CA PRO A 302 -6.62 0.07 -12.44
C PRO A 302 -7.02 0.98 -11.28
N GLU A 303 -6.73 0.57 -10.03
CA GLU A 303 -7.09 1.35 -8.86
C GLU A 303 -6.32 2.69 -8.80
N MET A 304 -4.99 2.66 -8.94
CA MET A 304 -4.17 3.89 -8.89
C MET A 304 -4.51 4.83 -10.05
N TRP A 305 -4.78 4.29 -11.23
CA TRP A 305 -5.25 5.05 -12.37
C TRP A 305 -6.59 5.73 -12.04
N ALA A 306 -7.58 5.01 -11.53
CA ALA A 306 -8.89 5.57 -11.19
C ALA A 306 -8.82 6.62 -10.08
N ARG A 307 -7.94 6.44 -9.09
CA ARG A 307 -7.67 7.44 -8.05
C ARG A 307 -7.13 8.74 -8.66
N ALA A 308 -6.10 8.64 -9.50
CA ALA A 308 -5.53 9.80 -10.19
C ALA A 308 -6.53 10.47 -11.14
N GLN A 309 -7.38 9.71 -11.83
CA GLN A 309 -8.48 10.25 -12.64
C GLN A 309 -9.48 11.03 -11.78
N CYS A 310 -9.91 10.47 -10.64
CA CYS A 310 -10.85 11.13 -9.76
C CYS A 310 -10.28 12.44 -9.17
N THR A 311 -9.02 12.43 -8.73
CA THR A 311 -8.33 13.63 -8.23
C THR A 311 -8.17 14.69 -9.32
N LEU A 312 -7.78 14.29 -10.53
CA LEU A 312 -7.68 15.21 -11.67
C LEU A 312 -9.04 15.84 -12.01
N GLY A 313 -10.12 15.05 -12.02
CA GLY A 313 -11.47 15.56 -12.20
C GLY A 313 -11.84 16.61 -11.16
N TRP A 314 -11.55 16.35 -9.89
CA TRP A 314 -11.80 17.31 -8.82
C TRP A 314 -10.97 18.59 -8.94
N VAL A 315 -9.70 18.47 -9.32
CA VAL A 315 -8.82 19.62 -9.55
C VAL A 315 -9.36 20.51 -10.67
N LEU A 316 -9.75 19.93 -11.81
CA LEU A 316 -10.33 20.67 -12.94
C LEU A 316 -11.68 21.30 -12.56
N ALA A 317 -12.52 20.57 -11.82
CA ALA A 317 -13.78 21.09 -11.29
C ALA A 317 -13.57 22.22 -10.26
N SER A 318 -12.41 22.33 -9.62
CA SER A 318 -12.13 23.38 -8.63
C SER A 318 -11.50 24.64 -9.21
N GLN A 319 -10.94 24.58 -10.44
CA GLN A 319 -10.31 25.72 -11.08
C GLN A 319 -11.33 26.83 -11.43
N GLN A 320 -10.95 28.07 -11.13
CA GLN A 320 -11.74 29.27 -11.41
C GLN A 320 -11.19 30.06 -12.60
N GLY A 321 -12.06 30.74 -13.34
CA GLY A 321 -11.70 31.55 -14.50
C GLY A 321 -11.44 30.75 -15.78
N GLY A 322 -11.06 31.45 -16.85
CA GLY A 322 -10.79 30.85 -18.16
C GLY A 322 -11.99 30.13 -18.78
N ASN A 323 -11.73 29.07 -19.52
CA ASN A 323 -12.75 28.22 -20.15
C ASN A 323 -13.36 27.22 -19.15
N ARG A 324 -14.05 27.77 -18.16
CA ARG A 324 -14.65 27.01 -17.04
C ARG A 324 -15.60 25.91 -17.50
N GLY A 325 -16.35 26.14 -18.58
CA GLY A 325 -17.25 25.15 -19.14
C GLY A 325 -16.51 23.90 -19.62
N ASP A 326 -15.45 24.08 -20.41
CA ASP A 326 -14.66 22.95 -20.91
C ASP A 326 -13.94 22.21 -19.78
N LEU A 327 -13.46 22.93 -18.76
CA LEU A 327 -12.86 22.31 -17.57
C LEU A 327 -13.85 21.42 -16.81
N LEU A 328 -15.13 21.82 -16.73
CA LEU A 328 -16.18 21.00 -16.12
C LEU A 328 -16.54 19.77 -16.96
N GLU A 329 -16.57 19.87 -18.28
CA GLU A 329 -16.76 18.70 -19.15
C GLU A 329 -15.62 17.70 -18.99
N LEU A 330 -14.37 18.18 -18.94
CA LEU A 330 -13.20 17.34 -18.68
C LEU A 330 -13.30 16.70 -17.29
N ALA A 331 -13.67 17.46 -16.26
CA ALA A 331 -13.83 16.92 -14.91
C ALA A 331 -14.85 15.78 -14.86
N ILE A 332 -16.02 15.97 -15.47
CA ILE A 332 -17.07 14.95 -15.58
C ILE A 332 -16.53 13.71 -16.30
N SER A 333 -15.82 13.89 -17.43
CA SER A 333 -15.18 12.79 -18.16
C SER A 333 -14.20 11.99 -17.27
N HIS A 334 -13.33 12.68 -16.54
CA HIS A 334 -12.37 12.05 -15.63
C HIS A 334 -13.05 11.28 -14.48
N HIS A 335 -14.14 11.80 -13.91
CA HIS A 335 -14.91 11.07 -12.90
C HIS A 335 -15.57 9.81 -13.48
N TRP A 336 -16.13 9.88 -14.70
CA TRP A 336 -16.66 8.70 -15.39
C TRP A 336 -15.58 7.65 -15.71
N GLN A 337 -14.36 8.09 -16.04
CA GLN A 337 -13.22 7.18 -16.20
C GLN A 337 -12.89 6.45 -14.89
N ALA A 338 -12.87 7.17 -13.76
CA ALA A 338 -12.66 6.55 -12.46
C ALA A 338 -13.75 5.51 -12.11
N LEU A 339 -15.02 5.78 -12.46
CA LEU A 339 -16.15 4.86 -12.26
C LEU A 339 -16.11 3.60 -13.14
N ARG A 340 -15.19 3.49 -14.11
CA ARG A 340 -14.93 2.21 -14.82
C ARG A 340 -14.24 1.18 -13.93
N VAL A 341 -13.59 1.62 -12.86
CA VAL A 341 -12.89 0.78 -11.88
C VAL A 341 -13.60 0.81 -10.54
N PHE A 342 -13.95 1.99 -10.05
CA PHE A 342 -14.68 2.12 -8.80
C PHE A 342 -16.12 1.67 -9.01
N SER A 343 -16.47 0.54 -8.39
CA SER A 343 -17.83 0.01 -8.35
C SER A 343 -18.36 0.10 -6.92
N ARG A 344 -19.69 0.18 -6.76
CA ARG A 344 -20.33 0.15 -5.42
C ARG A 344 -19.96 -1.11 -4.64
N LYS A 345 -19.69 -2.22 -5.33
CA LYS A 345 -19.37 -3.52 -4.72
C LYS A 345 -17.92 -3.59 -4.25
N ASP A 346 -16.99 -3.23 -5.13
CA ASP A 346 -15.56 -3.48 -4.91
C ASP A 346 -14.87 -2.30 -4.24
N PHE A 347 -15.37 -1.08 -4.46
CA PHE A 347 -14.83 0.17 -3.89
C PHE A 347 -15.96 1.12 -3.44
N PRO A 348 -16.85 0.71 -2.52
CA PRO A 348 -18.05 1.46 -2.16
C PRO A 348 -17.79 2.93 -1.80
N GLN A 349 -16.76 3.19 -0.99
CA GLN A 349 -16.44 4.55 -0.53
C GLN A 349 -15.87 5.42 -1.65
N LEU A 350 -14.97 4.89 -2.49
CA LEU A 350 -14.40 5.64 -3.61
C LEU A 350 -15.46 5.90 -4.68
N TRP A 351 -16.31 4.92 -4.96
CA TRP A 351 -17.45 5.07 -5.87
C TRP A 351 -18.40 6.16 -5.40
N ALA A 352 -18.75 6.20 -4.11
CA ALA A 352 -19.60 7.23 -3.54
C ALA A 352 -18.92 8.62 -3.55
N ALA A 353 -17.62 8.70 -3.27
CA ALA A 353 -16.86 9.95 -3.38
C ALA A 353 -16.85 10.49 -4.80
N THR A 354 -16.65 9.63 -5.81
CA THR A 354 -16.69 10.03 -7.23
C THR A 354 -18.08 10.55 -7.62
N HIS A 355 -19.14 9.94 -7.12
CA HIS A 355 -20.51 10.44 -7.31
C HIS A 355 -20.79 11.77 -6.61
N VAL A 356 -20.20 12.02 -5.43
CA VAL A 356 -20.23 13.36 -4.81
C VAL A 356 -19.59 14.41 -5.72
N HIS A 357 -18.44 14.08 -6.31
CA HIS A 357 -17.75 14.98 -7.23
C HIS A 357 -18.53 15.21 -8.53
N LEU A 358 -19.17 14.17 -9.09
CA LEU A 358 -20.08 14.32 -10.22
C LEU A 358 -21.27 15.21 -9.88
N GLY A 359 -21.88 15.04 -8.70
CA GLY A 359 -22.96 15.90 -8.23
C GLY A 359 -22.55 17.37 -8.19
N GLU A 360 -21.37 17.65 -7.63
CA GLU A 360 -20.80 19.00 -7.58
C GLU A 360 -20.46 19.56 -8.99
N ALA A 361 -19.90 18.74 -9.88
CA ALA A 361 -19.57 19.13 -11.24
C ALA A 361 -20.82 19.43 -12.07
N TYR A 362 -21.84 18.57 -12.01
CA TYR A 362 -23.13 18.78 -12.70
C TYR A 362 -23.89 19.99 -12.16
N THR A 363 -23.83 20.26 -10.85
CA THR A 363 -24.42 21.47 -10.25
C THR A 363 -23.84 22.75 -10.85
N ASN A 364 -22.53 22.74 -11.15
CA ASN A 364 -21.80 23.90 -11.67
C ASN A 364 -21.69 23.91 -13.21
N ARG A 365 -22.14 22.86 -13.89
CA ARG A 365 -22.01 22.68 -15.35
C ARG A 365 -22.80 23.75 -16.10
N VAL A 366 -22.07 24.54 -16.90
CA VAL A 366 -22.63 25.66 -17.68
C VAL A 366 -23.18 25.23 -19.05
N ASN A 367 -22.67 24.13 -19.60
CA ASN A 367 -23.08 23.61 -20.91
C ASN A 367 -24.32 22.71 -20.79
N GLY A 368 -25.14 22.69 -21.84
CA GLY A 368 -26.38 21.89 -21.88
C GLY A 368 -27.55 22.55 -21.15
N GLU A 369 -28.65 21.81 -21.01
CA GLU A 369 -29.84 22.30 -20.31
C GLU A 369 -29.62 22.25 -18.79
N LYS A 370 -29.69 23.41 -18.13
CA LYS A 370 -29.51 23.54 -16.68
C LYS A 370 -30.41 22.59 -15.89
N SER A 371 -31.67 22.41 -16.30
CA SER A 371 -32.60 21.46 -15.65
C SER A 371 -32.05 20.03 -15.68
N LYS A 372 -31.62 19.54 -16.85
CA LYS A 372 -31.02 18.20 -17.00
C LYS A 372 -29.75 18.05 -16.17
N ASN A 373 -28.90 19.07 -16.13
CA ASN A 373 -27.68 19.06 -15.31
C ASN A 373 -28.02 18.89 -13.83
N LEU A 374 -29.02 19.62 -13.32
CA LEU A 374 -29.44 19.51 -11.92
C LEU A 374 -30.06 18.15 -11.60
N GLU A 375 -30.82 17.53 -12.52
CA GLU A 375 -31.30 16.15 -12.33
C GLU A 375 -30.15 15.14 -12.30
N MET A 376 -29.13 15.28 -13.14
CA MET A 376 -27.91 14.44 -13.08
C MET A 376 -27.15 14.63 -11.76
N ALA A 377 -27.13 15.85 -11.22
CA ALA A 377 -26.55 16.13 -9.91
C ALA A 377 -27.32 15.44 -8.78
N ILE A 378 -28.66 15.48 -8.81
CA ILE A 378 -29.52 14.78 -7.84
C ILE A 378 -29.28 13.26 -7.92
N ASP A 379 -29.26 12.68 -9.12
CA ASP A 379 -29.00 11.26 -9.31
C ASP A 379 -27.64 10.86 -8.72
N SER A 380 -26.57 11.59 -9.06
CA SER A 380 -25.22 11.33 -8.53
C SER A 380 -25.18 11.43 -7.00
N CYS A 381 -25.82 12.44 -6.41
CA CYS A 381 -25.91 12.54 -4.95
C CYS A 381 -26.70 11.38 -4.33
N ASN A 382 -27.78 10.92 -4.95
CA ASN A 382 -28.55 9.76 -4.48
C ASN A 382 -27.72 8.47 -4.54
N GLN A 383 -26.94 8.27 -5.60
CA GLN A 383 -25.98 7.17 -5.69
C GLN A 383 -24.99 7.20 -4.52
N ALA A 384 -24.40 8.37 -4.22
CA ALA A 384 -23.51 8.52 -3.06
C ALA A 384 -24.19 8.19 -1.71
N LEU A 385 -25.47 8.55 -1.55
CA LEU A 385 -26.26 8.24 -0.34
C LEU A 385 -26.61 6.74 -0.18
N GLU A 386 -26.38 5.90 -1.18
CA GLU A 386 -26.49 4.44 -1.03
C GLU A 386 -25.41 3.89 -0.08
N VAL A 387 -24.24 4.53 -0.07
CA VAL A 387 -23.07 4.14 0.74
C VAL A 387 -22.88 5.07 1.95
N TYR A 388 -22.93 6.39 1.74
CA TYR A 388 -22.76 7.35 2.82
C TYR A 388 -24.03 7.44 3.66
N ARG A 389 -23.91 7.03 4.92
CA ARG A 389 -24.99 7.04 5.92
C ARG A 389 -24.59 7.91 7.08
N LYS A 390 -25.57 8.55 7.72
CA LYS A 390 -25.35 9.46 8.86
C LYS A 390 -24.47 8.84 9.96
N ASN A 391 -24.72 7.59 10.32
CA ASN A 391 -24.06 6.96 11.47
C ASN A 391 -22.66 6.42 11.16
N SER A 392 -22.39 6.04 9.90
CA SER A 392 -21.11 5.43 9.51
C SER A 392 -20.16 6.41 8.81
N HIS A 393 -20.72 7.41 8.10
CA HIS A 393 -19.98 8.39 7.32
C HIS A 393 -20.56 9.81 7.54
N PRO A 394 -20.62 10.29 8.80
CA PRO A 394 -21.35 11.51 9.15
C PRO A 394 -20.95 12.72 8.30
N LEU A 395 -19.65 13.00 8.16
CA LEU A 395 -19.13 14.15 7.40
C LEU A 395 -19.43 14.03 5.89
N ALA A 396 -19.21 12.85 5.30
CA ALA A 396 -19.49 12.63 3.89
C ALA A 396 -20.99 12.72 3.58
N TRP A 397 -21.83 12.18 4.48
CA TRP A 397 -23.28 12.29 4.38
C TRP A 397 -23.75 13.74 4.46
N ALA A 398 -23.20 14.54 5.40
CA ALA A 398 -23.50 15.97 5.51
C ALA A 398 -23.11 16.73 4.23
N ARG A 399 -21.95 16.41 3.63
CA ARG A 399 -21.51 17.00 2.36
C ARG A 399 -22.47 16.69 1.21
N VAL A 400 -22.95 15.45 1.09
CA VAL A 400 -23.92 15.08 0.04
C VAL A 400 -25.21 15.89 0.20
N HIS A 401 -25.70 16.05 1.44
CA HIS A 401 -26.88 16.86 1.73
C HIS A 401 -26.67 18.36 1.44
N ASP A 402 -25.49 18.91 1.68
CA ASP A 402 -25.19 20.30 1.30
C ASP A 402 -25.27 20.51 -0.22
N ILE A 403 -24.74 19.57 -1.02
CA ILE A 403 -24.85 19.62 -2.47
C ILE A 403 -26.31 19.50 -2.91
N LEU A 404 -27.04 18.51 -2.39
CA LEU A 404 -28.47 18.35 -2.69
C LEU A 404 -29.27 19.61 -2.37
N ALA A 405 -28.99 20.28 -1.24
CA ALA A 405 -29.67 21.51 -0.89
C ALA A 405 -29.43 22.64 -1.90
N LYS A 406 -28.18 22.82 -2.34
CA LYS A 406 -27.81 23.79 -3.40
C LYS A 406 -28.49 23.46 -4.73
N VAL A 407 -28.57 22.18 -5.07
CA VAL A 407 -29.22 21.71 -6.29
C VAL A 407 -30.72 21.99 -6.25
N TYR A 408 -31.43 21.58 -5.18
CA TYR A 408 -32.86 21.85 -5.03
C TYR A 408 -33.18 23.35 -5.01
N LEU A 409 -32.32 24.17 -4.39
CA LEU A 409 -32.50 25.63 -4.41
C LEU A 409 -32.34 26.23 -5.81
N SER A 410 -31.53 25.61 -6.66
CA SER A 410 -31.26 26.05 -8.04
C SER A 410 -32.18 25.41 -9.09
N ARG A 411 -33.00 24.43 -8.67
CA ARG A 411 -33.87 23.62 -9.52
C ARG A 411 -35.09 24.41 -9.95
N ASP A 412 -35.20 24.59 -11.26
CA ASP A 412 -36.30 25.32 -11.92
C ASP A 412 -37.47 24.39 -12.30
N GLY A 413 -37.28 23.07 -12.27
CA GLY A 413 -38.33 22.06 -12.48
C GLY A 413 -39.06 21.66 -11.18
N GLY A 414 -40.34 21.32 -11.30
CA GLY A 414 -41.21 20.99 -10.15
C GLY A 414 -41.81 22.22 -9.45
N VAL A 415 -42.43 22.02 -8.28
CA VAL A 415 -43.05 23.12 -7.52
C VAL A 415 -41.98 23.82 -6.67
N ARG A 416 -41.86 25.14 -6.81
CA ARG A 416 -40.83 25.93 -6.13
C ARG A 416 -40.83 25.76 -4.61
N SER A 417 -42.01 25.72 -3.98
CA SER A 417 -42.14 25.53 -2.53
C SER A 417 -41.59 24.17 -2.09
N GLU A 418 -41.90 23.10 -2.83
CA GLU A 418 -41.40 21.75 -2.54
C GLU A 418 -39.87 21.70 -2.66
N ASN A 419 -39.31 22.29 -3.71
CA ASN A 419 -37.85 22.36 -3.89
C ASN A 419 -37.17 23.10 -2.72
N VAL A 420 -37.75 24.20 -2.24
CA VAL A 420 -37.23 24.92 -1.05
C VAL A 420 -37.34 24.06 0.21
N GLU A 421 -38.45 23.36 0.42
CA GLU A 421 -38.61 22.44 1.55
C GLU A 421 -37.61 21.27 1.51
N HIS A 422 -37.33 20.73 0.32
CA HIS A 422 -36.28 19.73 0.13
C HIS A 422 -34.91 20.28 0.48
N ALA A 423 -34.57 21.50 0.03
CA ALA A 423 -33.30 22.13 0.35
C ALA A 423 -33.13 22.34 1.87
N ILE A 424 -34.16 22.87 2.54
CA ILE A 424 -34.17 23.06 4.00
C ILE A 424 -33.97 21.72 4.71
N ARG A 425 -34.63 20.65 4.26
CA ARG A 425 -34.50 19.32 4.85
C ARG A 425 -33.08 18.78 4.70
N CYS A 426 -32.46 18.97 3.54
CA CYS A 426 -31.08 18.56 3.29
C CYS A 426 -30.11 19.32 4.18
N TRP A 427 -30.20 20.66 4.29
CA TRP A 427 -29.34 21.40 5.23
C TRP A 427 -29.61 21.04 6.69
N ARG A 428 -30.88 20.82 7.09
CA ARG A 428 -31.22 20.30 8.43
C ARG A 428 -30.59 18.93 8.69
N ASN A 429 -30.37 18.12 7.65
CA ASN A 429 -29.63 16.88 7.77
C ASN A 429 -28.14 17.15 7.94
N ALA A 430 -27.55 18.00 7.09
CA ALA A 430 -26.13 18.33 7.17
C ALA A 430 -25.69 18.88 8.54
N ILE A 431 -26.47 19.77 9.17
CA ILE A 431 -26.14 20.37 10.47
C ILE A 431 -26.36 19.45 11.69
N LYS A 432 -26.91 18.24 11.50
CA LYS A 432 -27.10 17.25 12.59
C LYS A 432 -25.86 16.41 12.87
N VAL A 433 -24.80 16.67 12.11
CA VAL A 433 -23.46 16.10 12.23
C VAL A 433 -22.56 17.21 12.71
#